data_AF-K2DZR2-F1
#
_entry.id   AF-K2DZR2-F1
#
_cell.length_a   1.000
_cell.length_b   1.000
_cell.length_c   1.000
_cell.angle_alpha   90.00
_cell.angle_beta   90.00
_cell.angle_gamma   90.00
#
_symmetry.space_group_name_H-M   'P 1'
#
loop_
_entity.id
_entity.type
_entity.pdbx_description
1 polymer ?
#
loop_
_entity_poly.entity_id
_entity_poly.type
_entity_poly.pdbx_seq_one_letter_code
_entity_poly.pdbx_strand_id
1 'polypeptide(L)' 'MSGQLYRNKSGGVVDRSRPLSFKFNGRLYQGFIGDTLASALLANGVHLVGRSFKYHRPRGIFAAGIE' A
#
# COMPACT_ATOMS: atom_id res chain seq x y z
N MET A 1 6.53 -12.86 -7.92
CA MET A 1 5.34 -12.29 -7.25
C MET A 1 5.68 -12.13 -5.78
N SER A 2 5.92 -10.91 -5.32
CA SER A 2 6.32 -10.69 -3.91
C SER A 2 5.11 -10.96 -3.02
N GLY A 3 5.22 -11.95 -2.13
CA GLY A 3 4.22 -12.16 -1.10
C GLY A 3 4.06 -10.89 -0.26
N GLN A 4 2.82 -10.54 0.09
CA GLN A 4 2.52 -9.40 0.96
C GLN A 4 2.93 -9.72 2.41
N LEU A 5 4.24 -9.64 2.69
CA LEU A 5 4.85 -9.98 4.00
C LEU A 5 4.32 -9.11 5.15
N TYR A 6 3.81 -7.92 4.82
CA TYR A 6 3.32 -6.94 5.78
C TYR A 6 1.80 -6.96 5.92
N ARG A 7 1.11 -7.89 5.25
CA ARG A 7 -0.34 -8.08 5.40
C ARG A 7 -0.64 -9.16 6.43
N ASN A 8 -1.55 -8.84 7.34
CA ASN A 8 -2.11 -9.81 8.27
C ASN A 8 -2.89 -10.91 7.53
N LYS A 9 -2.70 -12.16 7.96
CA LYS A 9 -3.36 -13.34 7.37
C LYS A 9 -4.90 -13.25 7.40
N SER A 10 -5.46 -12.59 8.41
CA SER A 10 -6.89 -12.40 8.62
C SER A 10 -7.22 -10.97 9.09
N GLY A 11 -8.51 -10.63 9.12
CA GLY A 11 -9.00 -9.28 9.49
C GLY A 11 -8.99 -8.27 8.34
N GLY A 12 -9.31 -7.02 8.65
CA GLY A 12 -9.46 -5.93 7.66
C GLY A 12 -10.71 -6.08 6.79
N VAL A 13 -11.10 -5.00 6.11
CA VAL A 13 -12.27 -4.94 5.23
C VAL A 13 -11.81 -5.08 3.78
N VAL A 14 -11.29 -6.26 3.42
CA VAL A 14 -10.83 -6.57 2.06
C VAL A 14 -11.30 -7.96 1.64
N ASP A 15 -11.64 -8.10 0.36
CA ASP A 15 -12.01 -9.38 -0.25
C ASP A 15 -10.78 -10.07 -0.85
N ARG A 16 -10.22 -11.00 -0.08
CA ARG A 16 -9.01 -11.77 -0.46
C ARG A 16 -9.24 -12.75 -1.61
N SER A 17 -10.50 -13.05 -1.96
CA SER A 17 -10.82 -13.92 -3.11
C SER A 17 -10.69 -13.18 -4.45
N ARG A 18 -10.62 -11.84 -4.41
CA ARG A 18 -10.59 -10.98 -5.60
C ARG A 18 -9.31 -10.15 -5.63
N PRO A 19 -8.18 -10.73 -6.08
CA PRO A 19 -6.93 -9.99 -6.22
C PRO A 19 -7.02 -8.96 -7.35
N LEU A 20 -6.33 -7.83 -7.16
CA LEU A 20 -6.18 -6.76 -8.13
C LEU A 20 -4.70 -6.50 -8.39
N SER A 21 -4.36 -6.20 -9.63
CA SER A 21 -3.02 -5.76 -10.01
C SER A 21 -3.03 -4.27 -10.29
N PHE A 22 -2.06 -3.54 -9.75
CA PHE A 22 -1.92 -2.11 -9.98
C PHE A 22 -0.44 -1.72 -10.13
N LYS A 23 -0.18 -0.56 -10.74
CA LYS A 23 1.18 -0.02 -10.87
C LYS A 23 1.35 1.19 -9.97
N PHE A 24 2.49 1.26 -9.29
CA PHE A 24 2.93 2.43 -8.53
C PHE A 24 4.41 2.68 -8.83
N ASN A 25 4.75 3.92 -9.22
CA ASN A 25 6.11 4.29 -9.66
C ASN A 25 6.71 3.31 -10.68
N GLY A 26 5.91 2.88 -11.66
CA GLY A 26 6.32 1.94 -12.72
C GLY A 26 6.44 0.47 -12.30
N ARG A 27 6.36 0.16 -10.99
CA ARG A 27 6.42 -1.22 -10.48
C ARG A 27 5.03 -1.80 -10.28
N LEU A 28 4.86 -3.08 -10.66
CA LEU A 28 3.62 -3.82 -10.48
C LEU A 28 3.50 -4.34 -9.04
N TYR A 29 2.34 -4.15 -8.45
CA TYR A 29 1.97 -4.60 -7.11
C TYR A 29 0.62 -5.31 -7.15
N GLN A 30 0.34 -6.08 -6.10
CA GLN A 30 -0.93 -6.77 -5.92
C GLN A 30 -1.67 -6.20 -4.71
N GLY A 31 -2.98 -6.04 -4.82
CA GLY A 31 -3.90 -5.70 -3.74
C GLY A 31 -5.14 -6.57 -3.83
N PHE A 32 -6.16 -6.24 -3.05
CA PHE A 32 -7.46 -6.90 -3.05
C PHE A 32 -8.58 -5.89 -3.20
N ILE A 33 -9.75 -6.33 -3.67
CA ILE A 33 -10.95 -5.50 -3.64
C ILE A 33 -11.21 -5.03 -2.20
N GLY A 34 -11.49 -3.73 -2.04
CA GLY A 34 -11.65 -3.08 -0.74
C GLY A 34 -10.36 -2.43 -0.21
N ASP A 35 -9.19 -2.74 -0.77
CA ASP A 35 -7.99 -1.96 -0.46
C ASP A 35 -8.12 -0.52 -0.98
N THR A 36 -7.57 0.42 -0.22
CA THR A 36 -7.14 1.72 -0.76
C THR A 36 -5.74 1.58 -1.35
N LEU A 37 -5.29 2.56 -2.13
CA LEU A 37 -3.91 2.57 -2.60
C LEU A 37 -2.92 2.53 -1.42
N ALA A 38 -3.21 3.27 -0.34
CA ALA A 38 -2.37 3.30 0.86
C ALA A 38 -2.29 1.93 1.56
N SER A 39 -3.43 1.26 1.81
CA SER A 39 -3.43 -0.06 2.47
C SER A 39 -2.73 -1.12 1.62
N ALA A 40 -2.91 -1.08 0.30
CA ALA A 40 -2.23 -1.98 -0.62
C ALA A 40 -0.71 -1.75 -0.62
N LEU A 41 -0.24 -0.50 -0.63
CA LEU A 41 1.20 -0.20 -0.56
C LEU A 41 1.84 -0.69 0.74
N LEU A 42 1.20 -0.45 1.89
CA LEU A 42 1.68 -0.94 3.18
C LEU A 42 1.77 -2.47 3.21
N ALA A 43 0.75 -3.17 2.71
CA ALA A 43 0.75 -4.64 2.60
C ALA A 43 1.91 -5.19 1.75
N ASN A 44 2.36 -4.42 0.75
CA ASN A 44 3.50 -4.75 -0.09
C ASN A 44 4.84 -4.24 0.47
N GLY A 45 4.88 -3.71 1.69
CA GLY A 45 6.09 -3.21 2.35
C GLY A 45 6.59 -1.86 1.84
N VAL A 46 5.73 -1.09 1.15
CA VAL A 46 6.09 0.24 0.65
C VAL A 46 5.78 1.27 1.74
N HIS A 47 6.80 1.60 2.53
CA HIS A 47 6.70 2.62 3.59
C HIS A 47 7.17 4.01 3.14
N LEU A 48 8.02 4.09 2.11
CA LEU A 48 8.46 5.34 1.50
C LEU A 48 7.59 5.64 0.28
N VAL A 49 6.74 6.67 0.35
CA VAL A 49 5.84 7.06 -0.76
C VAL A 49 6.25 8.37 -1.41
N GLY A 50 7.09 9.17 -0.75
CA GLY A 50 7.57 10.44 -1.28
C GLY A 50 8.63 11.08 -0.42
N ARG A 51 8.94 12.34 -0.73
CA ARG A 51 9.85 13.17 0.03
C ARG A 51 9.21 14.52 0.33
N SER A 52 9.47 15.07 1.50
CA SER A 52 8.92 16.38 1.90
C SER A 52 9.42 17.48 0.97
N PHE A 53 8.56 18.44 0.63
CA PHE A 53 8.88 19.54 -0.27
C PHE A 53 10.16 20.33 0.12
N LYS A 54 10.22 20.84 1.36
CA LYS A 54 11.32 21.74 1.79
C LYS A 54 12.65 21.05 2.03
N TYR A 55 12.61 19.85 2.63
CA TYR A 55 13.81 19.21 3.18
C TYR A 55 14.18 17.89 2.51
N HIS A 56 13.43 17.47 1.48
CA HIS A 56 13.59 16.18 0.80
C HIS A 56 13.68 14.95 1.73
N ARG A 57 13.13 15.06 2.95
CA ARG A 57 13.15 13.97 3.91
C ARG A 57 12.20 12.86 3.47
N PRO A 58 12.57 11.58 3.66
CA PRO A 58 11.69 10.44 3.49
C PRO A 58 10.30 10.66 4.13
N ARG A 59 9.23 10.40 3.38
CA ARG A 59 7.84 10.43 3.87
C ARG A 59 7.11 9.13 3.55
N GLY A 60 6.31 8.70 4.51
CA GLY A 60 5.43 7.53 4.43
C GLY A 60 3.97 7.90 4.62
N ILE A 61 3.11 6.89 4.58
CA ILE A 61 1.68 7.02 4.90
C ILE A 61 1.54 7.34 6.39
N PHE A 62 0.81 8.41 6.70
CA PHE A 62 0.65 8.91 8.06
C PHE A 62 -0.74 8.61 8.64
N ALA A 63 -1.78 8.68 7.80
CA ALA A 63 -3.17 8.52 8.21
C ALA A 63 -3.92 7.57 7.26
N ALA A 64 -5.22 7.37 7.53
CA ALA A 64 -6.09 6.44 6.80
C ALA A 64 -7.42 7.10 6.38
N GLY A 65 -7.43 8.43 6.23
CA GLY A 65 -8.64 9.23 6.01
C GLY A 65 -8.40 10.44 5.09
N ILE A 66 -9.07 11.55 5.40
CA ILE A 66 -9.12 12.78 4.58
C ILE A 66 -7.98 13.77 4.89
N GLU A 67 -7.26 13.56 5.98
CA GLU A 67 -6.11 14.41 6.38
C GLU A 67 -4.94 14.42 5.38
#